data_AF-A0A833WKP5-F1
#
_entry.id   AF-A0A833WKP5-F1
#
_cell.length_a   1.000
_cell.length_b   1.000
_cell.length_c   1.000
_cell.angle_alpha   90.00
_cell.angle_beta   90.00
_cell.angle_gamma   90.00
#
_symmetry.space_group_name_H-M   'P 1'
#
loop_
_entity.id
_entity.type
_entity.pdbx_description
1 polymer ?
#
loop_
_entity_poly.entity_id
_entity_poly.type
_entity_poly.pdbx_seq_one_letter_code
_entity_poly.pdbx_strand_id
1 'polypeptide(L)'
;MKKMKGCLVAPQDESWMELQQLLQSTDNQNTQSMGKKRGDRLASFRVVRDNLMHQMERIVLQEAELGSALELLDYTRQKCDQQHDAIVQRLESCEEMLRNLENGATESSSVASLLNEEEYGRWKQTKEMVTTILPEVLIRLEDNIELNNAKTRDVRDKMEELRAKRLALREEIAVKEEDIALMLNDKSSK
;
A
#
# COMPACT_ATOMS: atom_id res chain seq x y z
N MET A 1 27.50 29.99 0.03
CA MET A 1 27.98 28.87 -0.82
C MET A 1 27.09 27.66 -0.58
N LYS A 2 26.44 27.14 -1.63
CA LYS A 2 25.61 25.92 -1.60
C LYS A 2 26.55 24.70 -1.54
N LYS A 3 26.30 23.73 -0.64
CA LYS A 3 26.94 22.41 -0.71
C LYS A 3 25.92 21.39 -1.24
N MET A 4 26.28 20.81 -2.39
CA MET A 4 25.53 19.82 -3.15
C MET A 4 25.56 18.44 -2.49
N LYS A 5 24.50 17.67 -2.79
CA LYS A 5 24.20 16.28 -2.43
C LYS A 5 25.34 15.32 -2.79
N GLY A 6 25.68 14.41 -1.87
CA GLY A 6 26.39 13.18 -2.19
C GLY A 6 25.39 12.06 -2.41
N CYS A 7 25.21 11.63 -3.67
CA CYS A 7 24.56 10.37 -3.99
C CYS A 7 25.52 9.23 -3.63
N LEU A 8 25.09 8.29 -2.78
CA LEU A 8 25.70 6.96 -2.72
C LEU A 8 25.17 6.17 -3.91
N VAL A 9 26.02 6.00 -4.92
CA VAL A 9 25.85 5.01 -5.97
C VAL A 9 26.14 3.64 -5.33
N ALA A 10 25.13 2.77 -5.28
CA ALA A 10 25.33 1.37 -4.94
C ALA A 10 26.16 0.70 -6.06
N PRO A 11 27.23 -0.08 -5.76
CA PRO A 11 27.94 -0.83 -6.78
C PRO A 11 27.04 -1.93 -7.37
N GLN A 12 27.02 -2.03 -8.69
CA GLN A 12 26.36 -3.10 -9.44
C GLN A 12 27.00 -4.48 -9.14
N ASP A 13 26.14 -5.50 -9.14
CA ASP A 13 26.31 -6.90 -8.71
C ASP A 13 27.40 -7.76 -9.41
N GLU A 14 28.41 -7.18 -10.08
CA GLU A 14 29.31 -7.99 -10.92
C GLU A 14 30.59 -8.50 -10.22
N SER A 15 30.91 -8.04 -9.01
CA SER A 15 32.21 -8.35 -8.36
C SER A 15 32.21 -9.54 -7.38
N TRP A 16 31.05 -10.10 -7.02
CA TRP A 16 31.00 -11.12 -5.97
C TRP A 16 31.64 -12.45 -6.41
N MET A 17 31.41 -12.86 -7.66
CA MET A 17 31.92 -14.12 -8.20
C MET A 17 33.46 -14.12 -8.34
N GLU A 18 34.07 -12.98 -8.67
CA GLU A 18 35.53 -12.84 -8.80
C GLU A 18 36.24 -12.91 -7.44
N LEU A 19 35.63 -12.33 -6.40
CA LEU A 19 36.12 -12.40 -5.02
C LEU A 19 36.11 -13.84 -4.47
N GLN A 20 35.11 -14.62 -4.85
CA GLN A 20 35.00 -16.03 -4.45
C GLN A 20 36.10 -16.90 -5.09
N GLN A 21 36.51 -16.58 -6.32
CA GLN A 21 37.54 -17.32 -7.04
C GLN A 21 38.95 -17.01 -6.52
N LEU A 22 39.22 -15.76 -6.13
CA LEU A 22 40.50 -15.34 -5.55
C LEU A 22 40.78 -15.99 -4.19
N LEU A 23 39.72 -16.23 -3.40
CA LEU A 23 39.82 -16.87 -2.09
C LEU A 23 40.15 -18.36 -2.17
N GLN A 24 39.79 -19.04 -3.27
CA GLN A 24 40.07 -20.46 -3.47
C GLN A 24 41.54 -20.73 -3.87
N SER A 25 42.20 -19.78 -4.53
CA SER A 25 43.58 -19.95 -5.01
C SER A 25 44.68 -19.86 -3.94
N THR A 26 44.36 -19.50 -2.70
CA THR A 26 45.38 -19.15 -1.67
C THR A 26 45.58 -20.24 -0.61
N ASP A 27 45.08 -21.45 -0.85
CA ASP A 27 44.82 -22.44 0.21
C ASP A 27 45.92 -23.49 0.47
N ASN A 28 47.18 -23.22 0.07
CA ASN A 28 48.32 -24.10 0.31
C ASN A 28 49.28 -23.53 1.36
N GLN A 29 48.96 -23.72 2.66
CA GLN A 29 49.93 -24.06 3.73
C GLN A 29 49.22 -24.34 5.07
N ASN A 30 49.51 -25.52 5.63
CA ASN A 30 48.76 -26.20 6.69
C ASN A 30 49.19 -25.78 8.11
N THR A 31 48.25 -25.90 9.06
CA THR A 31 48.31 -25.73 10.55
C THR A 31 48.09 -24.35 11.19
N GLN A 32 48.36 -23.21 10.54
CA GLN A 32 47.75 -21.91 10.91
C GLN A 32 46.39 -21.67 10.20
N SER A 33 46.09 -22.50 9.21
CA SER A 33 44.95 -22.41 8.30
C SER A 33 43.58 -22.57 9.00
N MET A 34 43.47 -23.37 10.08
CA MET A 34 42.18 -23.64 10.74
C MET A 34 41.60 -22.40 11.45
N GLY A 35 42.45 -21.59 12.08
CA GLY A 35 42.03 -20.33 12.73
C GLY A 35 41.63 -19.27 11.70
N LYS A 36 42.34 -19.21 10.56
CA LYS A 36 42.05 -18.30 9.45
C LYS A 36 40.74 -18.68 8.75
N LYS A 37 40.57 -19.95 8.36
CA LYS A 37 39.32 -20.49 7.76
C LYS A 37 38.10 -20.31 8.65
N ARG A 38 38.26 -20.45 9.97
CA ARG A 38 37.16 -20.19 10.94
C ARG A 38 36.87 -18.70 11.08
N GLY A 39 37.90 -17.85 11.13
CA GLY A 39 37.75 -16.39 11.13
C GLY A 39 37.02 -15.88 9.89
N ASP A 40 37.39 -16.41 8.72
CA ASP A 40 36.77 -16.06 7.44
C ASP A 40 35.30 -16.51 7.37
N ARG A 41 34.97 -17.70 7.90
CA ARG A 41 33.57 -18.18 8.02
C ARG A 41 32.76 -17.33 9.00
N LEU A 42 33.32 -16.98 10.15
CA LEU A 42 32.65 -16.13 11.14
C LEU A 42 32.39 -14.72 10.58
N ALA A 43 33.38 -14.15 9.88
CA ALA A 43 33.21 -12.88 9.19
C ALA A 43 32.13 -12.96 8.12
N SER A 44 32.12 -14.04 7.32
CA SER A 44 31.08 -14.30 6.31
C SER A 44 29.69 -14.40 6.92
N PHE A 45 29.50 -15.17 8.01
CA PHE A 45 28.19 -15.27 8.67
C PHE A 45 27.71 -13.95 9.25
N ARG A 46 28.62 -13.12 9.80
CA ARG A 46 28.27 -11.77 10.28
C ARG A 46 27.81 -10.87 9.13
N VAL A 47 28.53 -10.89 8.00
CA VAL A 47 28.13 -10.12 6.81
C VAL A 47 26.77 -10.57 6.29
N VAL A 48 26.52 -11.89 6.22
CA VAL A 48 25.22 -12.43 5.81
C VAL A 48 24.11 -11.99 6.77
N ARG A 49 24.31 -12.13 8.08
CA ARG A 49 23.35 -11.66 9.09
C ARG A 49 23.07 -10.17 8.94
N ASP A 50 24.11 -9.35 8.79
CA ASP A 50 23.94 -7.91 8.65
C ASP A 50 23.15 -7.59 7.37
N ASN A 51 23.43 -8.26 6.25
CA ASN A 51 22.64 -8.09 5.03
C ASN A 51 21.16 -8.48 5.23
N LEU A 52 20.87 -9.58 5.94
CA LEU A 52 19.50 -9.98 6.26
C LEU A 52 18.79 -8.95 7.16
N MET A 53 19.51 -8.37 8.13
CA MET A 53 18.99 -7.28 8.96
C MET A 53 18.63 -6.04 8.12
N HIS A 54 19.49 -5.63 7.19
CA HIS A 54 19.18 -4.52 6.27
C HIS A 54 17.97 -4.83 5.38
N GLN A 55 17.81 -6.08 4.93
CA GLN A 55 16.60 -6.49 4.21
C GLN A 55 15.35 -6.40 5.08
N MET A 56 15.43 -6.81 6.35
CA MET A 56 14.34 -6.70 7.30
C MET A 56 13.95 -5.23 7.55
N GLU A 57 14.92 -4.34 7.72
CA GLU A 57 14.68 -2.89 7.85
C GLU A 57 13.94 -2.32 6.64
N ARG A 58 14.35 -2.70 5.43
CA ARG A 58 13.66 -2.30 4.19
C ARG A 58 12.21 -2.78 4.16
N ILE A 59 11.94 -4.00 4.59
CA ILE A 59 10.57 -4.52 4.66
C ILE A 59 9.73 -3.72 5.65
N VAL A 60 10.27 -3.41 6.83
CA VAL A 60 9.58 -2.60 7.84
C VAL A 60 9.21 -1.21 7.30
N LEU A 61 10.13 -0.59 6.55
CA LEU A 61 9.85 0.69 5.89
C LEU A 61 8.73 0.56 4.85
N GLN A 62 8.75 -0.49 4.02
CA GLN A 62 7.70 -0.75 3.04
C GLN A 62 6.33 -1.02 3.69
N GLU A 63 6.30 -1.74 4.82
CA GLU A 63 5.06 -1.96 5.58
C GLU A 63 4.50 -0.64 6.13
N ALA A 64 5.37 0.26 6.61
CA ALA A 64 4.94 1.57 7.09
C ALA A 64 4.38 2.44 5.96
N GLU A 65 5.02 2.46 4.79
CA GLU A 65 4.54 3.16 3.60
C GLU A 65 3.17 2.64 3.14
N LEU A 66 2.99 1.31 3.12
CA LEU A 66 1.69 0.71 2.82
C LEU A 66 0.63 1.02 3.88
N GLY A 67 1.03 1.10 5.15
CA GLY A 67 0.15 1.55 6.24
C GLY A 67 -0.38 2.96 5.99
N SER A 68 0.49 3.92 5.66
CA SER A 68 0.06 5.28 5.31
C SER A 68 -0.81 5.33 4.05
N ALA A 69 -0.52 4.49 3.05
CA ALA A 69 -1.36 4.40 1.86
C ALA A 69 -2.76 3.85 2.18
N LEU A 70 -2.86 2.88 3.09
CA LEU A 70 -4.13 2.33 3.57
C LEU A 70 -4.98 3.39 4.27
N GLU A 71 -4.38 4.19 5.15
CA GLU A 71 -5.07 5.30 5.83
C GLU A 71 -5.68 6.31 4.85
N LEU A 72 -4.95 6.63 3.78
CA LEU A 72 -5.45 7.52 2.72
C LEU A 72 -6.61 6.90 1.93
N LEU A 73 -6.53 5.59 1.64
CA LEU A 73 -7.60 4.87 0.96
C LEU A 73 -8.87 4.83 1.83
N ASP A 74 -8.73 4.52 3.12
CA ASP A 74 -9.84 4.49 4.09
C ASP A 74 -10.48 5.88 4.22
N TYR A 75 -9.68 6.95 4.33
CA TYR A 75 -10.18 8.32 4.34
C TYR A 75 -10.95 8.66 3.05
N THR A 76 -10.41 8.29 1.90
CA THR A 76 -11.04 8.55 0.60
C THR A 76 -12.37 7.81 0.48
N ARG A 77 -12.41 6.55 0.92
CA ARG A 77 -13.65 5.75 0.94
C ARG A 77 -14.70 6.41 1.82
N GLN A 78 -14.35 6.77 3.05
CA GLN A 78 -15.28 7.43 3.98
C GLN A 78 -15.87 8.71 3.38
N LYS A 79 -15.04 9.49 2.66
CA LYS A 79 -15.50 10.70 1.98
C LYS A 79 -16.45 10.39 0.83
N CYS A 80 -16.17 9.35 0.04
CA CYS A 80 -17.07 8.91 -1.03
C CYS A 80 -18.41 8.42 -0.47
N ASP A 81 -18.39 7.64 0.61
CA ASP A 81 -19.60 7.16 1.28
C ASP A 81 -20.45 8.34 1.79
N GLN A 82 -19.83 9.32 2.45
CA GLN A 82 -20.54 10.54 2.88
C GLN A 82 -21.16 11.34 1.73
N GLN A 83 -20.48 11.42 0.59
CA GLN A 83 -20.99 12.10 -0.60
C GLN A 83 -22.15 11.32 -1.22
N HIS A 84 -22.06 9.99 -1.26
CA HIS A 84 -23.11 9.11 -1.74
C HIS A 84 -24.38 9.29 -0.89
N ASP A 85 -24.27 9.13 0.43
CA ASP A 85 -25.39 9.29 1.37
C ASP A 85 -26.07 10.67 1.23
N ALA A 86 -25.28 11.74 1.12
CA ALA A 86 -25.80 13.10 0.96
C ALA A 86 -26.55 13.29 -0.38
N ILE A 87 -26.08 12.65 -1.46
CA ILE A 87 -26.76 12.70 -2.76
C ILE A 87 -28.04 11.87 -2.72
N VAL A 88 -28.02 10.68 -2.12
CA VAL A 88 -29.21 9.83 -1.95
C VAL A 88 -30.30 10.56 -1.17
N GLN A 89 -29.95 11.17 -0.02
CA GLN A 89 -30.91 11.93 0.77
C GLN A 89 -31.50 13.11 -0.02
N ARG A 90 -30.66 13.80 -0.80
CA ARG A 90 -31.13 14.91 -1.65
C ARG A 90 -32.03 14.43 -2.79
N LEU A 91 -31.74 13.26 -3.36
CA LEU A 91 -32.57 12.62 -4.37
C LEU A 91 -33.95 12.31 -3.81
N GLU A 92 -34.02 11.62 -2.67
CA GLU A 92 -35.29 11.26 -2.01
C GLU A 92 -36.16 12.51 -1.77
N SER A 93 -35.56 13.59 -1.25
CA SER A 93 -36.28 14.84 -1.00
C SER A 93 -36.78 15.51 -2.30
N CYS A 94 -35.97 15.50 -3.37
CA CYS A 94 -36.40 16.07 -4.64
C CYS A 94 -37.46 15.22 -5.33
N GLU A 95 -37.35 13.88 -5.27
CA GLU A 95 -38.36 12.95 -5.78
C GLU A 95 -39.69 13.09 -5.05
N GLU A 96 -39.68 13.32 -3.73
CA GLU A 96 -40.89 13.61 -2.96
C GLU A 96 -41.54 14.91 -3.42
N MET A 97 -40.77 15.99 -3.58
CA MET A 97 -41.28 17.26 -4.11
C MET A 97 -41.87 17.11 -5.51
N LEU A 98 -41.18 16.41 -6.41
CA LEU A 98 -41.65 16.17 -7.77
C LEU A 98 -42.95 15.34 -7.77
N ARG A 99 -43.02 14.27 -6.96
CA ARG A 99 -44.23 13.46 -6.80
C ARG A 99 -45.40 14.27 -6.24
N ASN A 100 -45.18 15.12 -5.25
CA ASN A 100 -46.25 15.95 -4.67
C ASN A 100 -46.82 16.94 -5.68
N LEU A 101 -45.97 17.53 -6.53
CA LEU A 101 -46.39 18.40 -7.64
C LEU A 101 -47.12 17.63 -8.75
N GLU A 102 -46.63 16.44 -9.10
CA GLU A 102 -47.26 15.59 -10.12
C GLU A 102 -48.61 15.03 -9.64
N ASN A 103 -48.74 14.68 -8.36
CA ASN A 103 -50.01 14.25 -7.76
C ASN A 103 -51.04 15.38 -7.65
N GLY A 104 -50.59 16.64 -7.58
CA GLY A 104 -51.45 17.82 -7.64
C GLY A 104 -51.92 18.18 -9.05
N ALA A 105 -51.27 17.62 -10.08
CA ALA A 105 -51.69 17.76 -11.47
C ALA A 105 -52.77 16.73 -11.81
N THR A 106 -53.86 17.19 -12.43
CA THR A 106 -54.97 16.35 -12.90
C THR A 106 -54.96 16.25 -14.42
N GLU A 107 -55.74 15.34 -15.02
CA GLU A 107 -55.92 15.27 -16.48
C GLU A 107 -56.37 16.61 -17.09
N SER A 108 -57.01 17.48 -16.29
CA SER A 108 -57.47 18.82 -16.67
C SER A 108 -56.51 19.96 -16.31
N SER A 109 -55.47 19.73 -15.51
CA SER A 109 -54.48 20.75 -15.11
C SER A 109 -53.08 20.13 -15.06
N SER A 110 -52.28 20.42 -16.09
CA SER A 110 -50.88 20.00 -16.16
C SER A 110 -50.00 20.72 -15.14
N VAL A 111 -48.83 20.15 -14.80
CA VAL A 111 -47.83 20.84 -13.94
C VAL A 111 -47.44 22.21 -14.52
N ALA A 112 -47.40 22.35 -15.85
CA ALA A 112 -47.11 23.61 -16.53
C ALA A 112 -48.19 24.69 -16.33
N SER A 113 -49.44 24.30 -16.04
CA SER A 113 -50.53 25.23 -15.71
C SER A 113 -50.64 25.55 -14.23
N LEU A 114 -49.94 24.82 -13.36
CA LEU A 114 -49.89 25.05 -11.91
C LEU A 114 -48.77 26.00 -11.47
N LEU A 115 -47.75 26.19 -12.32
CA LEU A 115 -46.54 26.95 -12.03
C LEU A 115 -46.44 28.17 -12.92
N ASN A 116 -45.85 29.25 -12.42
CA ASN A 116 -45.44 30.35 -13.30
C ASN A 116 -44.21 29.95 -14.14
N GLU A 117 -43.84 30.76 -15.13
CA GLU A 117 -42.78 30.44 -16.09
C GLU A 117 -41.42 30.19 -15.42
N GLU A 118 -41.09 30.97 -14.38
CA GLU A 118 -39.84 30.84 -13.63
C GLU A 118 -39.83 29.56 -12.77
N GLU A 119 -40.94 29.25 -12.11
CA GLU A 119 -41.14 28.03 -11.32
C GLU A 119 -41.12 26.79 -12.19
N TYR A 120 -41.75 26.83 -13.36
CA TYR A 120 -41.72 25.74 -14.34
C TYR A 120 -40.31 25.49 -14.86
N GLY A 121 -39.53 26.55 -15.10
CA GLY A 121 -38.10 26.46 -15.42
C GLY A 121 -37.30 25.73 -14.34
N ARG A 122 -37.48 26.12 -13.07
CA ARG A 122 -36.84 25.45 -11.91
C ARG A 122 -37.28 23.99 -11.76
N TRP A 123 -38.55 23.70 -11.95
CA TRP A 123 -39.09 22.34 -11.89
C TRP A 123 -38.47 21.46 -12.97
N LYS A 124 -38.41 21.94 -14.21
CA LYS A 124 -37.81 21.19 -15.33
C LYS A 124 -36.33 20.89 -15.07
N GLN A 125 -35.57 21.87 -14.59
CA GLN A 125 -34.17 21.69 -14.23
C GLN A 125 -33.99 20.68 -13.08
N THR A 126 -34.86 20.73 -12.07
CA THR A 126 -34.84 19.80 -10.93
C THR A 126 -35.20 18.40 -11.37
N LYS A 127 -36.20 18.25 -12.26
CA LYS A 127 -36.58 16.97 -12.86
C LYS A 127 -35.45 16.36 -13.66
N GLU A 128 -34.77 17.14 -14.51
CA GLU A 128 -33.58 16.68 -15.23
C GLU A 128 -32.46 16.27 -14.25
N MET A 129 -32.15 17.11 -13.26
CA MET A 129 -31.14 16.80 -12.26
C MET A 129 -31.41 15.48 -11.52
N VAL A 130 -32.65 15.22 -11.12
CA VAL A 130 -33.05 14.03 -10.35
C VAL A 130 -33.13 12.78 -11.24
N THR A 131 -33.63 12.92 -12.47
CA THR A 131 -33.90 11.75 -13.32
C THR A 131 -32.69 11.29 -14.12
N THR A 132 -31.71 12.16 -14.37
CA THR A 132 -30.53 11.81 -15.19
C THR A 132 -29.22 12.10 -14.46
N ILE A 133 -28.99 13.36 -14.06
CA ILE A 133 -27.66 13.81 -13.62
C ILE A 133 -27.23 13.14 -12.31
N LEU A 134 -28.06 13.20 -11.27
CA LEU A 134 -27.72 12.64 -9.96
C LEU A 134 -27.59 11.12 -9.97
N PRO A 135 -28.47 10.35 -10.65
CA PRO A 135 -28.27 8.91 -10.85
C PRO A 135 -26.93 8.58 -11.54
N GLU A 136 -26.55 9.30 -12.60
CA GLU A 136 -25.25 9.09 -13.24
C GLU A 136 -24.08 9.39 -12.30
N VAL A 137 -24.19 10.42 -11.47
CA VAL A 137 -23.16 10.76 -10.47
C VAL A 137 -23.08 9.67 -9.40
N LEU A 138 -24.21 9.12 -8.94
CA LEU A 138 -24.23 8.01 -7.99
C LEU A 138 -23.53 6.77 -8.53
N ILE A 139 -23.84 6.37 -9.77
CA ILE A 139 -23.19 5.23 -10.42
C ILE A 139 -21.66 5.43 -10.44
N ARG A 140 -21.19 6.62 -10.84
CA ARG A 140 -19.75 6.93 -10.84
C ARG A 140 -19.15 6.92 -9.44
N LEU A 141 -19.89 7.32 -8.41
CA LEU A 141 -19.42 7.27 -7.02
C LEU A 141 -19.31 5.82 -6.53
N GLU A 142 -20.28 4.98 -6.86
CA GLU A 142 -20.28 3.55 -6.56
C GLU A 142 -19.09 2.84 -7.22
N ASP A 143 -18.83 3.11 -8.50
CA ASP A 143 -17.65 2.60 -9.22
C ASP A 143 -16.34 3.02 -8.52
N ASN A 144 -16.26 4.26 -8.03
CA ASN A 144 -15.10 4.76 -7.31
C ASN A 144 -14.92 4.08 -5.93
N ILE A 145 -16.02 3.83 -5.22
CA ILE A 145 -16.01 3.09 -3.95
C ILE A 145 -15.54 1.65 -4.19
N GLU A 146 -16.03 1.00 -5.24
CA GLU A 146 -15.61 -0.36 -5.60
C GLU A 146 -14.13 -0.41 -5.96
N LEU A 147 -13.64 0.53 -6.76
CA LEU A 147 -12.22 0.65 -7.11
C LEU A 147 -11.36 0.89 -5.86
N ASN A 148 -11.81 1.74 -4.92
CA ASN A 148 -11.10 1.97 -3.67
C ASN A 148 -11.03 0.70 -2.81
N ASN A 149 -12.14 -0.04 -2.72
CA ASN A 149 -12.20 -1.32 -2.02
C ASN A 149 -11.25 -2.35 -2.64
N ALA A 150 -11.13 -2.39 -3.97
CA ALA A 150 -10.17 -3.24 -4.67
C ALA A 150 -8.73 -2.87 -4.29
N LYS A 151 -8.36 -1.59 -4.38
CA LYS A 151 -7.02 -1.10 -3.98
C LYS A 151 -6.70 -1.41 -2.52
N THR A 152 -7.70 -1.28 -1.64
CA THR A 152 -7.54 -1.60 -0.22
C THR A 152 -7.24 -3.07 0.00
N ARG A 153 -7.91 -3.97 -0.74
CA ARG A 153 -7.60 -5.41 -0.72
C ARG A 153 -6.17 -5.69 -1.20
N ASP A 154 -5.79 -5.13 -2.34
CA ASP A 154 -4.44 -5.33 -2.90
C ASP A 154 -3.33 -4.85 -1.95
N VAL A 155 -3.53 -3.70 -1.30
CA VAL A 155 -2.58 -3.17 -0.31
C VAL A 155 -2.49 -4.10 0.90
N ARG A 156 -3.62 -4.62 1.41
CA ARG A 156 -3.64 -5.56 2.54
C ARG A 156 -2.94 -6.87 2.21
N ASP A 157 -3.18 -7.41 1.02
CA ASP A 157 -2.54 -8.65 0.56
C ASP A 157 -1.01 -8.46 0.47
N LYS A 158 -0.56 -7.32 -0.07
CA LYS A 158 0.86 -6.98 -0.12
C LYS A 158 1.48 -6.77 1.25
N MET A 159 0.76 -6.16 2.18
CA MET A 159 1.21 -6.05 3.58
C MET A 159 1.37 -7.42 4.22
N GLU A 160 0.45 -8.35 3.96
CA GLU A 160 0.54 -9.71 4.50
C GLU A 160 1.73 -10.48 3.91
N GLU A 161 1.98 -10.34 2.60
CA GLU A 161 3.17 -10.88 1.96
C GLU A 161 4.47 -10.35 2.60
N LEU A 162 4.54 -9.04 2.88
CA LEU A 162 5.68 -8.44 3.57
C LEU A 162 5.85 -8.95 5.00
N ARG A 163 4.75 -9.14 5.75
CA ARG A 163 4.79 -9.71 7.10
C ARG A 163 5.32 -11.14 7.09
N ALA A 164 4.89 -11.95 6.12
CA ALA A 164 5.39 -13.30 5.94
C ALA A 164 6.89 -13.32 5.61
N LYS A 165 7.34 -12.46 4.68
CA LYS A 165 8.77 -12.30 4.36
C LYS A 165 9.58 -11.84 5.57
N ARG A 166 9.05 -10.90 6.36
CA ARG A 166 9.69 -10.43 7.59
C ARG A 166 9.85 -11.54 8.62
N LEU A 167 8.85 -12.42 8.75
CA LEU A 167 8.93 -13.57 9.64
C LEU A 167 10.01 -14.55 9.17
N ALA A 168 10.03 -14.91 7.88
CA ALA A 168 11.06 -15.77 7.31
C ALA A 168 12.48 -15.21 7.50
N LEU A 169 12.68 -13.91 7.26
CA LEU A 169 13.97 -13.26 7.50
C LEU A 169 14.40 -13.33 8.97
N ARG A 170 13.47 -13.19 9.92
CA ARG A 170 13.80 -13.33 11.35
C ARG A 170 14.28 -14.73 11.69
N GLU A 171 13.67 -15.75 11.11
CA GLU A 171 14.11 -17.15 11.28
C GLU A 171 15.50 -17.36 10.67
N GLU A 172 15.75 -16.84 9.46
CA GLU A 172 17.09 -16.91 8.83
C GLU A 172 18.16 -16.17 9.65
N ILE A 173 17.84 -15.00 10.19
CA ILE A 173 18.72 -14.24 11.09
C ILE A 173 19.03 -15.06 12.34
N ALA A 174 18.01 -15.65 12.99
CA ALA A 174 18.19 -16.46 14.19
C ALA A 174 19.12 -17.66 13.94
N VAL A 175 18.97 -18.34 12.80
CA VAL A 175 19.87 -19.43 12.39
C VAL A 175 21.31 -18.92 12.23
N LYS A 176 21.51 -17.75 11.60
CA LYS A 176 22.86 -17.16 11.47
C LYS A 176 23.44 -16.72 12.80
N GLU A 177 22.62 -16.23 13.72
CA GLU A 177 23.04 -15.89 15.08
C GLU A 177 23.46 -17.13 15.88
N GLU A 178 22.74 -18.25 15.74
CA GLU A 178 23.12 -19.54 16.32
C GLU A 178 24.45 -20.04 15.74
N ASP A 179 24.61 -20.03 14.42
CA ASP A 179 25.87 -20.38 13.73
C ASP A 179 27.06 -19.57 14.29
N ILE A 180 26.86 -18.26 14.47
CA ILE A 180 27.84 -17.35 15.05
C ILE A 180 28.13 -17.71 16.51
N ALA A 181 27.09 -17.97 17.32
CA ALA A 181 27.23 -18.30 18.73
C ALA A 181 27.98 -19.62 18.95
N LEU A 182 27.64 -20.68 18.20
CA LEU A 182 28.37 -21.95 18.21
C LEU A 182 29.84 -21.75 17.83
N MET A 183 30.09 -20.98 16.76
CA MET A 183 31.46 -20.62 16.35
C MET A 183 32.21 -19.74 17.34
N LEU A 184 31.55 -19.07 18.29
CA LEU A 184 32.20 -18.31 19.35
C LEU A 184 32.42 -19.16 20.61
N ASN A 185 31.48 -20.03 20.99
CA ASN A 185 31.60 -20.93 22.14
C ASN A 185 32.65 -22.03 21.97
N ASP A 186 32.96 -22.45 20.75
CA ASP A 186 34.11 -23.31 20.46
C ASP A 186 35.49 -22.66 20.84
N LYS A 187 35.52 -21.41 21.33
CA LYS A 187 36.71 -20.80 21.95
C LYS A 187 36.78 -20.97 23.47
N SER A 188 35.65 -21.13 24.17
CA SER A 188 35.58 -21.17 25.64
C SER A 188 35.81 -22.57 26.23
N SER A 189 35.89 -23.61 25.39
CA SER A 189 36.15 -25.00 25.81
C SER A 189 37.62 -25.45 25.64
N LYS A 190 38.58 -24.51 25.55
CA LYS A 190 40.02 -24.80 25.58
C LYS A 190 40.73 -23.96 26.62
#